data_AF-A0A969JUQ1-F1
#
_entry.id   AF-A0A969JUQ1-F1
#
_cell.length_a   1.000
_cell.length_b   1.000
_cell.length_c   1.000
_cell.angle_alpha   90.00
_cell.angle_beta   90.00
_cell.angle_gamma   90.00
#
_symmetry.space_group_name_H-M   'P 1'
#
loop_
_entity.id
_entity.type
_entity.pdbx_description
1 polymer ?
#
loop_
_entity_poly.entity_id
_entity_poly.type
_entity_poly.pdbx_seq_one_letter_code
_entity_poly.pdbx_strand_id
1 'polypeptide(L)'
;MLAKLVAVSGLMLGGLIVEAWPSNAQVASDGSLGSIVQNCPTQCQITGGTAAGNNLFHSLKNFSVPTGGTATFQTAPTIQRILRG
;
A
#
# COMPACT_ATOMS: atom_id res chain seq x y z
N MET A 1 16.39 -1.67 10.22
CA MET A 1 15.61 -1.01 11.29
C MET A 1 16.21 0.39 11.46
N LEU A 2 15.76 1.38 10.69
CA LEU A 2 16.27 2.75 10.83
C LEU A 2 15.40 3.51 11.83
N ALA A 3 16.04 4.03 12.87
CA ALA A 3 15.44 4.90 13.86
C ALA A 3 15.01 6.22 13.20
N LYS A 4 13.75 6.61 13.35
CA LYS A 4 13.29 7.98 13.08
C LYS A 4 13.51 8.79 14.36
N LEU A 5 14.58 9.57 14.43
CA LEU A 5 14.72 10.65 15.40
C LEU A 5 13.81 11.79 14.97
N VAL A 6 12.81 12.12 15.78
CA VAL A 6 12.05 13.37 15.68
C VAL A 6 12.48 14.25 16.83
N ALA A 7 13.27 15.27 16.54
CA ALA A 7 13.56 16.34 17.48
C ALA A 7 12.96 17.62 16.90
N VAL A 8 11.93 18.17 17.56
CA VAL A 8 11.60 19.58 17.42
C VAL A 8 11.24 20.13 18.79
N SER A 9 12.23 20.77 19.41
CA SER A 9 12.06 21.75 20.46
C SER A 9 11.76 23.10 19.81
N GLY A 10 10.61 23.71 20.11
CA GLY A 10 10.27 25.05 19.62
C GLY A 10 9.09 25.66 20.36
N LEU A 11 9.36 26.70 21.14
CA LEU A 11 8.36 27.51 21.85
C LEU A 11 7.32 28.10 20.88
N MET A 12 6.06 28.04 21.30
CA MET A 12 4.89 28.54 20.60
C MET A 12 4.89 30.07 20.53
N LEU A 13 4.90 30.65 19.32
CA LEU A 13 4.41 32.00 19.04
C LEU A 13 3.88 32.06 17.59
N GLY A 14 2.56 31.99 17.44
CA GLY A 14 1.84 32.70 16.38
C GLY A 14 1.57 32.02 15.03
N GLY A 15 1.85 30.73 14.84
CA GLY A 15 1.48 30.03 13.59
C GLY A 15 1.11 28.57 13.83
N LEU A 16 -0.08 28.15 13.40
CA LEU A 16 -0.44 26.73 13.34
C LEU A 16 0.43 26.08 12.25
N ILE A 17 1.56 25.49 12.64
CA ILE A 17 2.28 24.53 11.80
C ILE A 17 1.52 23.20 11.87
N VAL A 18 0.86 22.82 10.77
CA VAL A 18 0.25 21.49 10.64
C VAL A 18 1.31 20.56 10.10
N GLU A 19 2.05 19.90 10.99
CA GLU A 19 3.03 18.89 10.59
C GLU A 19 2.32 17.56 10.36
N ALA A 20 2.17 17.17 9.10
CA ALA A 20 1.63 15.86 8.74
C ALA A 20 2.70 14.79 8.98
N TRP A 21 2.52 13.99 10.04
CA TRP A 21 3.39 12.84 10.30
C TRP A 21 3.26 11.85 9.15
N PRO A 22 4.38 11.32 8.61
CA PRO A 22 4.30 10.35 7.52
C PRO A 22 3.60 9.09 8.05
N SER A 23 2.42 8.80 7.52
CA SER A 23 1.72 7.55 7.80
C SER A 23 2.54 6.39 7.24
N ASN A 24 2.57 5.27 7.97
CA ASN A 24 3.16 4.03 7.44
C ASN A 24 2.19 3.48 6.38
N ALA A 25 2.35 3.92 5.14
CA ALA A 25 1.65 3.33 4.00
C ALA A 25 2.14 1.90 3.82
N GLN A 26 1.21 0.94 3.89
CA GLN A 26 1.51 -0.48 3.78
C GLN A 26 0.52 -1.14 2.81
N VAL A 27 1.08 -1.88 1.86
CA VAL A 27 0.37 -2.83 1.03
C VAL A 27 0.83 -4.21 1.46
N ALA A 28 -0.08 -5.02 1.99
CA ALA A 28 0.25 -6.33 2.54
C ALA A 28 -0.85 -7.33 2.20
N SER A 29 -0.43 -8.52 1.75
CA SER A 29 -1.32 -9.67 1.59
C SER A 29 -1.80 -10.17 2.95
N ASP A 30 -3.02 -10.69 3.01
CA ASP A 30 -3.54 -11.42 4.18
C ASP A 30 -3.27 -12.94 4.11
N GLY A 31 -2.77 -13.43 2.97
CA GLY A 31 -2.49 -14.84 2.72
C GLY A 31 -3.68 -15.71 2.32
N SER A 32 -4.93 -15.21 2.33
CA SER A 32 -6.12 -16.07 2.12
C SER A 32 -6.38 -16.42 0.65
N LEU A 33 -6.02 -15.52 -0.27
CA LEU A 33 -6.23 -15.69 -1.72
C LEU A 33 -4.92 -15.82 -2.51
N GLY A 34 -3.80 -16.10 -1.85
CA GLY A 34 -2.50 -16.23 -2.53
C GLY A 34 -2.01 -14.95 -3.21
N SER A 35 -2.42 -13.78 -2.70
CA SER A 35 -1.92 -12.49 -3.18
C SER A 35 -0.46 -12.31 -2.76
N ILE A 36 0.36 -11.80 -3.68
CA ILE A 36 1.79 -11.58 -3.47
C ILE A 36 2.05 -10.10 -3.66
N VAL A 37 2.76 -9.47 -2.71
CA VAL A 37 3.11 -8.05 -2.75
C VAL A 37 4.63 -7.90 -2.73
N GLN A 38 5.18 -7.16 -3.68
CA GLN A 38 6.62 -6.94 -3.86
C GLN A 38 6.92 -5.46 -4.17
N ASN A 39 8.17 -5.03 -4.01
CA ASN A 39 8.70 -3.72 -4.47
C ASN A 39 8.06 -2.47 -3.80
N CYS A 40 7.45 -2.63 -2.64
CA CYS A 40 6.93 -1.55 -1.80
C CYS A 40 8.04 -0.75 -1.09
N PRO A 41 7.79 0.50 -0.62
CA PRO A 41 6.48 1.19 -0.54
C PRO A 41 6.15 2.10 -1.73
N THR A 42 7.12 2.45 -2.58
CA THR A 42 6.91 3.45 -3.64
C THR A 42 6.34 2.85 -4.92
N GLN A 43 6.66 1.60 -5.24
CA GLN A 43 6.23 0.96 -6.50
C GLN A 43 5.82 -0.49 -6.27
N CYS A 44 4.78 -0.64 -5.45
CA CYS A 44 4.23 -1.94 -5.07
C CYS A 44 3.71 -2.69 -6.30
N GLN A 45 4.17 -3.93 -6.50
CA GLN A 45 3.63 -4.86 -7.48
C GLN A 45 2.80 -5.91 -6.75
N ILE A 46 1.56 -6.07 -7.19
CA ILE A 46 0.58 -7.02 -6.64
C ILE A 46 0.31 -8.07 -7.71
N THR A 47 0.63 -9.32 -7.38
CA THR A 47 0.55 -10.48 -8.27
C THR A 47 -0.11 -11.66 -7.55
N GLY A 48 -0.23 -12.81 -8.23
CA GLY A 48 -0.93 -13.98 -7.70
C GLY A 48 -2.44 -13.72 -7.64
N GLY A 49 -3.06 -14.09 -6.52
CA GLY A 49 -4.51 -14.02 -6.36
C GLY A 49 -5.22 -15.31 -6.77
N THR A 50 -6.54 -15.33 -6.60
CA THR A 50 -7.39 -16.47 -6.94
C THR A 50 -8.34 -16.10 -8.07
N ALA A 51 -8.31 -16.86 -9.15
CA ALA A 51 -9.18 -16.63 -10.30
C ALA A 51 -10.51 -17.38 -10.16
N ALA A 52 -11.61 -16.74 -10.54
CA ALA A 52 -12.90 -17.39 -10.75
C ALA A 52 -13.56 -16.84 -12.02
N GLY A 53 -13.53 -17.63 -13.09
CA GLY A 53 -13.87 -17.19 -14.43
C GLY A 53 -12.95 -16.05 -14.88
N ASN A 54 -13.54 -14.95 -15.36
CA ASN A 54 -12.82 -13.77 -15.83
C ASN A 54 -12.54 -12.74 -14.71
N ASN A 55 -12.69 -13.14 -13.44
CA ASN A 55 -12.39 -12.30 -12.29
C ASN A 55 -11.13 -12.83 -11.59
N LEU A 56 -10.27 -11.90 -11.15
CA LEU A 56 -9.13 -12.18 -10.29
C LEU A 56 -9.35 -11.50 -8.93
N PHE A 57 -9.32 -12.29 -7.86
CA PHE A 57 -9.52 -11.82 -6.50
C PHE A 57 -8.19 -11.74 -5.77
N HIS A 58 -7.93 -10.59 -5.18
CA HIS A 58 -6.85 -10.37 -4.22
C HIS A 58 -7.43 -10.15 -2.83
N SER A 59 -6.68 -10.56 -1.82
CA SER A 59 -7.02 -10.29 -0.43
C SER A 59 -5.83 -9.63 0.25
N LEU A 60 -6.07 -8.43 0.78
CA LEU A 60 -5.01 -7.54 1.24
C LEU A 60 -5.36 -7.06 2.65
N LYS A 61 -4.55 -7.49 3.63
CA LYS A 61 -4.69 -7.06 5.03
C LYS A 61 -4.62 -5.54 5.17
N ASN A 62 -3.77 -4.91 4.37
CA ASN A 62 -3.69 -3.46 4.30
C ASN A 62 -3.47 -3.02 2.85
N PHE A 63 -4.13 -1.94 2.47
CA PHE A 63 -3.91 -1.28 1.19
C PHE A 63 -3.85 0.24 1.39
N SER A 64 -2.64 0.75 1.59
CA SER A 64 -2.35 2.18 1.64
C SER A 64 -1.13 2.48 0.78
N VAL A 65 -1.30 3.37 -0.20
CA VAL A 65 -0.23 3.80 -1.13
C VAL A 65 0.18 5.22 -0.72
N PRO A 66 1.47 5.50 -0.49
CA PRO A 66 1.91 6.83 -0.09
C PRO A 66 1.69 7.83 -1.23
N THR A 67 1.62 9.12 -0.90
CA THR A 67 1.60 10.19 -1.92
C THR A 67 2.81 10.06 -2.84
N GLY A 68 2.55 10.06 -4.16
CA GLY A 68 3.59 9.84 -5.18
C GLY A 68 4.00 8.37 -5.37
N GLY A 69 3.46 7.44 -4.57
CA GLY A 69 3.62 6.01 -4.74
C GLY A 69 2.64 5.42 -5.75
N THR A 70 2.94 4.22 -6.23
CA THR A 70 2.11 3.45 -7.16
C THR A 70 1.94 2.01 -6.66
N ALA A 71 0.74 1.48 -6.84
CA ALA A 71 0.46 0.05 -6.69
C ALA A 71 -0.10 -0.50 -8.01
N THR A 72 0.59 -1.48 -8.58
CA THR A 72 0.24 -2.07 -9.88
C THR A 72 -0.21 -3.51 -9.69
N PHE A 73 -1.40 -3.83 -10.18
CA PHE A 73 -1.89 -5.20 -10.25
C PHE A 73 -1.50 -5.81 -11.61
N GLN A 74 -0.76 -6.91 -11.60
CA GLN A 74 -0.47 -7.66 -12.83
C GLN A 74 -1.57 -8.68 -13.09
N THR A 75 -2.01 -8.77 -14.34
CA THR A 75 -3.11 -9.66 -14.73
C THR A 75 -2.84 -10.34 -16.08
N ALA A 76 -3.62 -11.38 -16.38
CA ALA A 76 -3.58 -12.06 -17.66
C ALA A 76 -4.62 -11.45 -18.63
N PRO A 77 -4.42 -11.51 -19.95
CA PRO A 77 -5.34 -10.92 -20.93
C PRO A 77 -6.79 -11.42 -20.87
N THR A 78 -7.02 -12.59 -20.28
CA THR A 78 -8.35 -13.21 -20.13
C THR A 78 -9.15 -12.67 -18.94
N ILE A 79 -8.50 -11.98 -18.00
CA ILE A 79 -9.13 -11.39 -16.83
C ILE A 79 -9.75 -10.04 -17.20
N GLN A 80 -11.03 -9.87 -16.89
CA GLN A 80 -11.80 -8.65 -17.16
C GLN A 80 -11.92 -7.76 -15.92
N ARG A 81 -11.78 -8.33 -14.72
CA ARG A 81 -11.95 -7.60 -13.46
C ARG A 81 -10.98 -8.07 -12.39
N ILE A 82 -10.47 -7.10 -11.65
CA ILE A 82 -9.69 -7.31 -10.43
C ILE A 82 -10.53 -6.86 -9.25
N LEU A 83 -10.71 -7.74 -8.27
CA LEU A 83 -11.48 -7.51 -7.05
C LEU A 83 -10.55 -7.63 -5.86
N ARG A 84 -10.65 -6.69 -4.91
CA ARG A 84 -9.85 -6.69 -3.68
C ARG A 84 -10.77 -6.75 -2.46
N GLY A 85 -10.48 -7.68 -1.56
CA GLY A 85 -11.09 -7.83 -0.24
C GLY A 85 -10.16 -7.40 0.88
#